data_AF-A0A523UH76-F1
#
_entry.id   AF-A0A523UH76-F1
#
_cell.length_a   1.000
_cell.length_b   1.000
_cell.length_c   1.000
_cell.angle_alpha   90.00
_cell.angle_beta   90.00
_cell.angle_gamma   90.00
#
_symmetry.space_group_name_H-M   'P 1'
#
loop_
_entity.id
_entity.type
_entity.pdbx_description
1 polymer ?
#
loop_
_entity_poly.entity_id
_entity_poly.type
_entity_poly.pdbx_seq_one_letter_code
_entity_poly.pdbx_strand_id
1 'polypeptide(L)'
;MSLANYISLFRIVIIPAFVILLLKRHPYLPLLLFSLAIVSDGLDGMAARIQKQKTKLGSILDPLADKLLLTSAYIILAILKLVPLWVVIIIFGRDLVLISGWLIIYFSTGMSTVIPTIVGKAAAVLQM
;
A
#
# COMPACT_ATOMS: atom_id res chain seq x y z
N MET A 1 -7.89 -12.84 -17.15
CA MET A 1 -7.60 -12.35 -15.77
C MET A 1 -6.28 -12.98 -15.36
N SER A 2 -5.29 -12.20 -14.94
CA SER A 2 -3.96 -12.72 -14.59
C SER A 2 -3.93 -13.25 -13.15
N LEU A 3 -2.99 -14.14 -12.87
CA LEU A 3 -2.77 -14.71 -11.53
C LEU A 3 -2.49 -13.61 -10.48
N ALA A 4 -1.80 -12.53 -10.89
CA ALA A 4 -1.59 -11.34 -10.08
C ALA A 4 -2.89 -10.68 -9.60
N ASN A 5 -3.92 -10.55 -10.46
CA ASN A 5 -5.20 -9.95 -10.05
C ASN A 5 -5.89 -10.72 -8.93
N TYR A 6 -5.77 -12.06 -8.91
CA TYR A 6 -6.36 -12.87 -7.86
C TYR A 6 -5.64 -12.67 -6.52
N ILE A 7 -4.33 -12.45 -6.56
CA ILE A 7 -3.53 -12.24 -5.35
C ILE A 7 -3.77 -10.83 -4.79
N SER A 8 -3.86 -9.79 -5.62
CA SER A 8 -4.27 -8.44 -5.17
C SER A 8 -5.69 -8.45 -4.58
N LEU A 9 -6.62 -9.17 -5.20
CA LEU A 9 -7.99 -9.31 -4.69
C LEU A 9 -8.02 -10.04 -3.35
N PHE A 10 -7.24 -11.11 -3.22
CA PHE A 10 -7.07 -11.85 -1.98
C PHE A 10 -6.50 -10.97 -0.87
N ARG A 11 -5.52 -10.10 -1.19
CA ARG A 11 -4.96 -9.12 -0.25
C ARG A 11 -6.02 -8.16 0.27
N ILE A 12 -6.86 -7.63 -0.62
CA ILE A 12 -7.98 -6.74 -0.23
C ILE A 12 -8.94 -7.44 0.75
N VAL A 13 -9.21 -8.73 0.54
CA VAL A 13 -10.07 -9.52 1.42
C VAL A 13 -9.40 -9.84 2.77
N ILE A 14 -8.07 -9.97 2.81
CA ILE A 14 -7.31 -10.18 4.05
C ILE A 14 -7.29 -8.92 4.93
N ILE A 15 -7.31 -7.71 4.35
CA ILE A 15 -7.24 -6.45 5.11
C ILE A 15 -8.29 -6.40 6.23
N PRO A 16 -9.61 -6.59 5.99
CA PRO A 16 -10.62 -6.63 7.05
C PRO A 16 -10.30 -7.65 8.16
N ALA A 17 -9.83 -8.85 7.79
CA ALA A 17 -9.46 -9.88 8.76
C ALA A 17 -8.27 -9.45 9.62
N PHE A 18 -7.25 -8.85 9.02
CA PHE A 18 -6.10 -8.24 9.70
C PHE A 18 -6.56 -7.15 10.68
N VAL A 19 -7.43 -6.23 10.24
CA VAL A 19 -7.99 -5.15 11.07
C VAL A 19 -8.70 -5.69 12.30
N ILE A 20 -9.56 -6.70 12.12
CA ILE A 20 -10.30 -7.33 13.23
C ILE A 20 -9.36 -8.01 14.22
N LEU A 21 -8.34 -8.71 13.73
CA LEU A 21 -7.37 -9.40 14.60
C LEU A 21 -6.48 -8.43 15.38
N LEU A 22 -6.10 -7.30 14.77
CA LEU A 22 -5.34 -6.24 15.43
C LEU A 22 -6.18 -5.59 16.53
N LEU A 23 -7.46 -5.31 16.26
CA LEU A 23 -8.41 -4.77 17.26
C LEU A 23 -8.66 -5.74 18.42
N LYS A 24 -8.70 -7.05 18.16
CA LYS A 24 -8.79 -8.09 19.19
C LYS A 24 -7.50 -8.27 20.01
N ARG A 25 -6.45 -7.49 19.74
CA ARG A 25 -5.13 -7.55 20.41
C ARG A 25 -4.51 -8.96 20.41
N HIS A 26 -4.72 -9.71 19.33
CA HIS A 26 -4.09 -11.01 19.20
C HIS A 26 -2.56 -10.83 19.04
N PRO A 27 -1.71 -11.55 19.79
CA PRO A 27 -0.30 -11.19 19.93
C PRO A 27 0.54 -11.35 18.65
N TYR A 28 0.28 -12.38 17.83
CA TYR A 28 1.17 -12.73 16.70
C TYR A 28 0.44 -12.85 15.34
N LEU A 29 -0.87 -13.09 15.36
CA LEU A 29 -1.67 -13.31 14.15
C LEU A 29 -1.74 -12.11 13.20
N PRO A 30 -1.89 -10.85 13.68
CA PRO A 30 -1.86 -9.70 12.79
C PRO A 30 -0.49 -9.51 12.14
N LEU A 31 0.60 -9.74 12.89
CA LEU A 31 1.96 -9.63 12.37
C LEU A 31 2.22 -10.66 11.25
N LEU A 32 1.72 -11.90 11.45
CA LEU A 32 1.80 -12.96 10.45
C LEU A 32 1.04 -12.59 9.17
N LEU A 33 -0.20 -12.09 9.29
CA LEU A 33 -1.00 -11.67 8.14
C LEU A 33 -0.38 -10.48 7.39
N PHE A 34 0.17 -9.52 8.13
CA PHE A 34 0.86 -8.37 7.57
C PHE A 34 2.12 -8.81 6.80
N SER A 35 2.94 -9.68 7.40
CA SER A 35 4.12 -10.25 6.74
C SER A 35 3.76 -11.05 5.49
N LEU A 36 2.71 -11.87 5.54
CA LEU A 36 2.22 -12.61 4.38
C LEU A 36 1.76 -11.66 3.27
N ALA A 37 1.10 -10.56 3.61
CA ALA A 37 0.66 -9.58 2.63
C ALA A 37 1.83 -8.88 1.93
N ILE A 38 2.90 -8.50 2.67
CA ILE A 38 4.12 -7.92 2.10
C ILE A 38 4.83 -8.90 1.17
N VAL A 39 5.00 -10.15 1.61
CA VAL A 39 5.65 -11.19 0.80
C VAL A 39 4.85 -11.46 -0.48
N SER A 40 3.52 -11.49 -0.36
CA SER A 40 2.62 -11.65 -1.49
C SER A 40 2.80 -10.52 -2.52
N ASP A 41 3.01 -9.28 -2.08
CA ASP A 41 3.26 -8.13 -2.98
C ASP A 41 4.57 -8.23 -3.74
N GLY A 42 5.64 -8.60 -3.06
CA GLY A 42 6.94 -8.84 -3.70
C GLY A 42 6.85 -9.92 -4.78
N LEU A 43 6.13 -11.00 -4.49
CA LEU A 43 5.93 -12.12 -5.43
C LEU A 43 5.06 -11.71 -6.63
N ASP A 44 3.99 -10.95 -6.43
CA ASP A 44 3.15 -10.42 -7.51
C ASP A 44 3.91 -9.49 -8.44
N GLY A 45 4.70 -8.58 -7.87
CA GLY A 45 5.55 -7.65 -8.62
C GLY A 45 6.61 -8.37 -9.47
N MET A 46 7.15 -9.49 -8.98
CA MET A 46 8.06 -10.36 -9.73
C MET A 46 7.33 -11.15 -10.82
N ALA A 47 6.20 -11.76 -10.50
CA ALA A 47 5.40 -12.52 -11.46
C ALA A 47 4.88 -11.64 -12.61
N ALA A 48 4.45 -10.41 -12.31
CA ALA A 48 4.01 -9.44 -13.29
C ALA A 48 5.15 -8.94 -14.22
N ARG A 49 6.39 -8.88 -13.71
CA ARG A 49 7.57 -8.58 -14.53
C ARG A 49 7.95 -9.72 -15.46
N ILE A 50 7.87 -10.96 -14.97
CA ILE A 50 8.27 -12.15 -15.72
C ILE A 50 7.24 -12.49 -16.81
N GLN A 51 5.95 -12.34 -16.53
CA GLN A 51 4.90 -12.75 -17.46
C GLN A 51 4.56 -11.71 -18.54
N LYS A 52 5.11 -10.48 -18.51
CA LYS A 52 4.75 -9.35 -19.40
C LYS A 52 3.24 -9.03 -19.49
N GLN A 53 2.40 -9.69 -18.71
CA GLN A 53 0.95 -9.53 -18.68
C GLN A 53 0.55 -8.50 -17.63
N LYS A 54 0.90 -7.24 -17.88
CA LYS A 54 0.34 -6.11 -17.10
C LYS A 54 -1.07 -5.82 -17.61
N THR A 55 -2.07 -6.24 -16.85
CA THR A 55 -3.46 -5.82 -17.13
C THR A 55 -3.67 -4.40 -16.59
N LYS A 56 -4.44 -3.56 -17.30
CA LYS A 56 -4.79 -2.20 -16.84
C LYS A 56 -5.47 -2.19 -15.47
N LEU A 57 -6.21 -3.25 -15.14
CA LEU A 57 -6.88 -3.41 -13.86
C LEU A 57 -5.86 -3.68 -12.73
N GLY A 58 -4.97 -4.66 -12.91
CA GLY A 58 -3.95 -5.00 -11.92
C GLY A 58 -3.05 -3.82 -11.58
N SER A 59 -2.67 -3.01 -12.57
CA SER A 59 -1.84 -1.81 -12.33
C SER A 59 -2.47 -0.74 -11.45
N ILE A 60 -3.79 -0.76 -11.29
CA ILE A 60 -4.53 0.17 -10.41
C ILE A 60 -4.85 -0.52 -9.07
N LEU A 61 -5.20 -1.80 -9.10
CA LEU A 61 -5.53 -2.60 -7.93
C LEU A 61 -4.34 -2.80 -6.99
N ASP A 62 -3.12 -3.01 -7.52
CA ASP A 62 -1.92 -3.22 -6.69
C ASP A 62 -1.61 -1.99 -5.80
N PRO A 63 -1.43 -0.76 -6.34
CA PRO A 63 -1.20 0.42 -5.51
C PRO A 63 -2.36 0.71 -4.55
N LEU A 64 -3.59 0.39 -4.93
CA LEU A 64 -4.76 0.59 -4.09
C LEU A 64 -4.75 -0.34 -2.89
N ALA A 65 -4.48 -1.63 -3.11
CA ALA A 65 -4.42 -2.64 -2.06
C ALA A 65 -3.30 -2.33 -1.06
N ASP A 66 -2.11 -1.96 -1.55
CA ASP A 66 -0.98 -1.57 -0.69
C ASP A 66 -1.32 -0.38 0.18
N LYS A 67 -1.92 0.65 -0.43
CA LYS A 67 -2.26 1.87 0.29
C LYS A 67 -3.34 1.60 1.34
N LEU A 68 -4.35 0.79 1.03
CA LEU A 68 -5.38 0.38 1.99
C LEU A 68 -4.79 -0.43 3.16
N LEU A 69 -3.84 -1.32 2.90
CA LEU A 69 -3.19 -2.13 3.92
C LEU A 69 -2.35 -1.27 4.87
N LEU A 70 -1.49 -0.40 4.33
CA LEU A 70 -0.67 0.52 5.11
C LEU A 70 -1.52 1.52 5.92
N THR A 71 -2.51 2.14 5.28
CA THR A 71 -3.37 3.14 5.93
C THR A 71 -4.19 2.52 7.06
N SER A 72 -4.80 1.36 6.84
CA SER A 72 -5.54 0.65 7.90
C SER A 72 -4.64 0.22 9.05
N ALA A 73 -3.44 -0.30 8.77
CA ALA A 73 -2.47 -0.68 9.81
C ALA A 73 -2.09 0.52 10.70
N TYR A 74 -1.68 1.65 10.10
CA TYR A 74 -1.29 2.84 10.88
C TYR A 74 -2.43 3.43 11.70
N ILE A 75 -3.65 3.49 11.14
CA ILE A 75 -4.81 4.02 11.86
C ILE A 75 -5.08 3.17 13.12
N ILE A 76 -5.07 1.85 13.00
CA ILE A 76 -5.39 1.00 14.15
C ILE A 76 -4.24 0.99 15.15
N LEU A 77 -2.98 1.01 14.70
CA LEU A 77 -1.83 1.15 15.60
C LEU A 77 -1.87 2.47 16.40
N ALA A 78 -2.34 3.56 15.78
CA ALA A 78 -2.56 4.82 16.47
C ALA A 78 -3.74 4.75 17.46
N ILE A 79 -4.85 4.09 17.11
CA ILE A 79 -5.98 3.84 18.02
C ILE A 79 -5.53 3.00 19.23
N LEU A 80 -4.67 2.00 19.00
CA LEU A 80 -4.07 1.17 20.04
C LEU A 80 -2.99 1.90 20.88
N LYS A 81 -2.69 3.17 20.56
CA LYS A 81 -1.64 3.99 21.19
C LYS A 81 -0.23 3.38 21.09
N LEU A 82 -0.01 2.48 20.14
CA LEU A 82 1.31 1.88 19.86
C LEU A 82 2.17 2.82 19.00
N VAL A 83 1.53 3.64 18.17
CA VAL A 83 2.19 4.66 17.34
C VAL A 83 1.59 6.02 17.67
N PRO A 84 2.41 7.08 17.83
CA PRO A 84 1.89 8.42 18.04
C PRO A 84 1.06 8.91 16.84
N LEU A 85 -0.09 9.55 17.11
CA LEU A 85 -0.98 10.05 16.05
C LEU A 85 -0.28 11.02 15.09
N TRP A 86 0.70 11.80 15.58
CA TRP A 86 1.46 12.74 14.75
C TRP A 86 2.26 12.04 13.64
N VAL A 87 2.75 10.82 13.87
CA VAL A 87 3.46 10.03 12.85
C VAL A 87 2.52 9.68 11.71
N VAL A 88 1.30 9.24 12.05
CA VAL A 88 0.26 8.93 11.06
C VAL A 88 -0.09 10.19 10.27
N ILE A 89 -0.30 11.33 10.93
CA ILE A 89 -0.62 12.60 10.26
C ILE A 89 0.50 13.00 9.28
N ILE A 90 1.78 12.85 9.63
CA ILE A 90 2.90 13.18 8.74
C ILE A 90 2.92 12.27 7.51
N ILE A 91 2.76 10.96 7.69
CA ILE A 91 2.77 9.98 6.59
C ILE A 91 1.64 10.29 5.60
N PHE A 92 0.42 10.48 6.11
CA PHE A 92 -0.73 10.81 5.27
C PHE A 92 -0.62 12.21 4.66
N GLY A 93 -0.10 13.18 5.40
CA GLY A 93 0.13 14.54 4.93
C GLY A 93 1.10 14.58 3.75
N ARG A 94 2.22 13.85 3.84
CA ARG A 94 3.18 13.70 2.73
C ARG A 94 2.49 13.14 1.48
N ASP A 95 1.68 12.11 1.63
CA ASP A 95 0.96 11.49 0.51
C ASP A 95 -0.05 12.43 -0.13
N LEU A 96 -0.76 13.23 0.67
CA LEU A 96 -1.67 14.26 0.18
C LEU A 96 -0.92 15.37 -0.57
N VAL A 97 0.24 15.80 -0.09
CA VAL A 97 1.09 16.78 -0.77
C VAL A 97 1.58 16.24 -2.12
N LEU A 98 1.99 14.97 -2.18
CA LEU A 98 2.41 14.34 -3.43
C LEU A 98 1.25 14.24 -4.45
N ILE A 99 0.07 13.81 -4.00
CA ILE A 99 -1.11 13.68 -4.87
C ILE A 99 -1.60 15.05 -5.34
N SER A 100 -1.70 16.03 -4.45
CA SER A 100 -2.13 17.39 -4.80
C SER A 100 -1.14 18.08 -5.73
N GLY A 101 0.16 17.97 -5.46
CA GLY A 101 1.20 18.49 -6.35
C GLY A 101 1.13 17.85 -7.75
N TRP A 102 0.95 16.53 -7.81
CA TRP A 102 0.73 15.83 -9.08
C TRP A 102 -0.52 16.32 -9.81
N LEU A 103 -1.64 16.49 -9.09
CA LEU A 103 -2.91 16.94 -9.64
C LEU A 103 -2.80 18.35 -10.26
N ILE A 104 -2.14 19.27 -9.55
CA ILE A 104 -1.93 20.66 -10.00
C ILE A 104 -1.10 20.67 -11.29
N ILE A 105 0.00 19.90 -11.34
CA ILE A 105 0.85 19.79 -12.54
C ILE A 105 0.05 19.18 -13.70
N TYR A 106 -0.71 18.12 -13.44
CA TYR A 106 -1.52 17.44 -14.45
C TYR A 106 -2.55 18.39 -15.07
N PHE A 107 -3.31 19.14 -14.26
CA PHE A 107 -4.27 20.12 -14.76
C PHE A 107 -3.62 21.29 -15.48
N SER A 108 -2.41 21.71 -15.06
CA SER A 108 -1.73 22.87 -15.65
C SER A 108 -0.96 22.56 -16.94
N THR A 109 -0.43 21.35 -17.10
CA THR A 109 0.51 21.04 -18.20
C THR A 109 0.09 19.87 -19.07
N GLY A 110 -0.91 19.07 -18.66
CA GLY A 110 -1.33 17.86 -19.36
C GLY A 110 -0.26 16.75 -19.40
N MET A 111 0.93 16.97 -18.82
CA MET A 111 2.02 16.00 -18.76
C MET A 111 1.89 15.16 -17.48
N SER A 112 1.98 13.84 -17.62
CA SER A 112 1.83 12.87 -16.53
C SER A 112 3.12 12.13 -16.17
N THR A 113 4.26 12.50 -16.76
CA THR A 113 5.54 11.81 -16.55
C THR A 113 6.17 12.22 -15.23
N VAL A 114 5.78 11.54 -14.15
CA VAL A 114 6.43 11.63 -12.84
C VAL A 114 7.63 10.67 -12.83
N ILE A 115 8.83 11.20 -12.70
CA ILE A 115 10.05 10.38 -12.55
C ILE A 115 10.23 10.11 -11.05
N PRO A 116 10.14 8.84 -10.59
CA PRO A 116 10.31 8.52 -9.18
C PRO A 116 11.78 8.65 -8.76
N THR A 117 12.03 9.38 -7.66
CA THR A 117 13.35 9.47 -7.05
C THR A 117 13.71 8.20 -6.29
N ILE A 118 15.01 7.87 -6.24
CA ILE A 118 15.52 6.70 -5.51
C ILE A 118 15.17 6.80 -4.01
N VAL A 119 15.25 8.01 -3.45
CA VAL A 119 14.86 8.30 -2.06
C VAL A 119 13.37 8.03 -1.82
N GLY A 120 12.50 8.39 -2.78
CA GLY A 120 11.08 8.11 -2.68
C GLY A 120 10.76 6.61 -2.68
N LYS A 121 11.48 5.81 -3.47
CA LYS A 121 11.37 4.35 -3.47
C LYS A 121 11.90 3.73 -2.18
N ALA A 122 13.06 4.17 -1.70
CA ALA A 122 13.63 3.68 -0.46
C ALA A 122 12.71 3.96 0.74
N ALA A 123 12.12 5.16 0.80
CA ALA A 123 11.17 5.51 1.83
C ALA A 123 9.92 4.61 1.81
N ALA A 124 9.42 4.25 0.62
CA ALA A 124 8.28 3.34 0.50
C ALA A 124 8.61 1.92 1.00
N VAL A 125 9.80 1.42 0.70
CA VAL A 125 10.27 0.10 1.17
C VAL A 125 10.45 0.08 2.69
N LEU A 126 10.95 1.17 3.29
CA LEU A 126 11.11 1.28 4.73
C LEU A 126 9.78 1.46 5.48
N GLN A 127 8.73 1.91 4.77
CA GLN A 127 7.42 2.14 5.35
C GLN A 127 6.58 0.86 5.43
N MET A 128 6.79 -0.07 4.49
CA MET A 128 6.22 -1.42 4.51
C MET A 128 6.91 -2.28 5.57
#